data_AF-A0A1I6WWI0-F1
#
_entry.id   AF-A0A1I6WWI0-F1
#
_cell.length_a   1.000
_cell.length_b   1.000
_cell.length_c   1.000
_cell.angle_alpha   90.00
_cell.angle_beta   90.00
_cell.angle_gamma   90.00
#
_symmetry.space_group_name_H-M   'P 1'
#
loop_
_entity.id
_entity.type
_entity.pdbx_description
1 polymer ?
#
loop_
_entity_poly.entity_id
_entity_poly.type
_entity_poly.pdbx_seq_one_letter_code
_entity_poly.pdbx_strand_id
1 'polypeptide(L)'
;MCPLTTVSLADMSARTMRFQRYDSRAEDWLDINPPVEMTATLLAREGQWRVPAVAGIITTPTLRPDGSLLTVAGYDPATRLYLALDPGFTMPDLTERPDKREAADALGFIETLLAGFPFVGSVDRGSSAVGCPAAYGPRTSVYNAFNRWSRRGF
;
A
#
# COMPACT_ATOMS: atom_id res chain seq x y z
N MET A 1 -14.03 3.82 -14.49
CA MET A 1 -14.32 3.43 -13.10
C MET A 1 -15.82 3.20 -13.03
N CYS A 2 -16.30 2.03 -12.61
CA CYS A 2 -17.74 1.77 -12.49
C CYS A 2 -18.31 2.66 -11.38
N PRO A 3 -19.45 3.35 -11.58
CA PRO A 3 -20.05 4.17 -10.52
C PRO A 3 -20.41 3.30 -9.30
N LEU A 4 -20.23 3.86 -8.10
CA LEU A 4 -20.67 3.24 -6.84
C LEU A 4 -22.20 3.26 -6.78
N THR A 5 -22.80 2.14 -7.18
CA THR A 5 -24.23 1.86 -7.10
C THR A 5 -24.51 0.78 -6.07
N THR A 6 -25.77 0.58 -5.69
CA THR A 6 -26.18 -0.46 -4.71
C THR A 6 -25.71 -1.84 -5.14
N VAL A 7 -25.79 -2.15 -6.44
CA VAL A 7 -25.39 -3.44 -7.02
C VAL A 7 -23.88 -3.58 -7.04
N SER A 8 -23.13 -2.58 -7.51
CA SER A 8 -21.67 -2.65 -7.53
C SER A 8 -21.08 -2.71 -6.12
N LEU A 9 -21.67 -2.00 -5.16
CA LEU A 9 -21.23 -2.06 -3.77
C LEU A 9 -21.53 -3.44 -3.17
N ALA A 10 -22.68 -4.03 -3.46
CA ALA A 10 -22.98 -5.41 -3.04
C ALA A 10 -21.98 -6.42 -3.61
N ASP A 11 -21.67 -6.35 -4.91
CA ASP A 11 -20.64 -7.21 -5.51
C ASP A 11 -19.28 -7.07 -4.84
N MET A 12 -18.81 -5.82 -4.66
CA MET A 12 -17.55 -5.54 -3.97
C MET A 12 -17.55 -6.07 -2.53
N SER A 13 -18.63 -5.84 -1.78
CA SER A 13 -18.76 -6.34 -0.42
C SER A 13 -18.74 -7.87 -0.37
N ALA A 14 -19.45 -8.57 -1.26
CA ALA A 14 -19.50 -10.03 -1.29
C ALA A 14 -18.12 -10.67 -1.54
N ARG A 15 -17.24 -9.98 -2.29
CA ARG A 15 -15.89 -10.46 -2.60
C ARG A 15 -14.88 -10.22 -1.48
N THR A 16 -15.16 -9.26 -0.60
CA THR A 16 -14.21 -8.82 0.44
C THR A 16 -14.64 -9.19 1.85
N MET A 17 -15.94 -9.40 2.08
CA MET A 17 -16.53 -9.65 3.40
C MET A 17 -17.44 -10.87 3.37
N ARG A 18 -17.48 -11.62 4.48
CA ARG A 18 -18.47 -12.68 4.70
C ARG A 18 -19.70 -12.10 5.39
N PHE A 19 -20.87 -12.32 4.81
CA PHE A 19 -22.15 -11.96 5.41
C PHE A 19 -22.82 -13.23 5.88
N GLN A 20 -23.21 -13.25 7.15
CA GLN A 20 -23.80 -14.43 7.76
C GLN A 20 -25.09 -14.05 8.48
N ARG A 21 -26.07 -14.95 8.45
CA ARG A 21 -27.29 -14.85 9.23
C ARG A 21 -27.47 -16.12 10.03
N TYR A 22 -27.68 -15.97 11.33
CA TYR A 22 -27.99 -17.09 12.21
C TYR A 22 -29.34 -17.69 11.84
N ASP A 23 -29.37 -19.00 11.60
CA ASP A 23 -30.59 -19.77 11.37
C ASP A 23 -30.85 -20.66 12.59
N SER A 24 -31.90 -20.33 13.35
CA SER A 24 -32.26 -21.05 14.57
C SER A 24 -32.73 -22.48 14.33
N ARG A 25 -33.07 -22.88 13.10
CA ARG A 25 -33.46 -24.26 12.77
C ARG A 25 -32.25 -25.13 12.49
N ALA A 26 -31.21 -24.54 11.90
CA ALA A 26 -29.92 -25.19 11.69
C ALA A 26 -29.00 -25.07 12.92
N GLU A 27 -29.37 -24.21 13.87
CA GLU A 27 -28.55 -23.79 15.03
C GLU A 27 -27.17 -23.25 14.62
N ASP A 28 -27.04 -22.70 13.40
CA ASP A 28 -25.76 -22.31 12.79
C ASP A 28 -25.85 -20.98 12.02
N TRP A 29 -24.68 -20.40 11.71
CA TRP A 29 -24.53 -19.22 10.87
C TRP A 29 -24.43 -19.61 9.40
N LEU A 30 -25.41 -19.19 8.60
CA LEU A 30 -25.42 -19.45 7.17
C LEU A 30 -24.88 -18.25 6.40
N ASP A 31 -23.99 -18.54 5.43
CA ASP A 31 -23.51 -17.54 4.49
C ASP A 31 -24.67 -17.03 3.62
N ILE A 32 -24.77 -15.71 3.52
CA ILE A 32 -25.79 -15.01 2.75
C ILE A 32 -25.14 -13.98 1.83
N ASN A 33 -25.91 -13.52 0.84
CA ASN A 33 -25.52 -12.34 0.06
C ASN A 33 -25.56 -11.08 0.94
N PRO A 34 -24.76 -10.04 0.62
CA PRO A 34 -24.82 -8.76 1.30
C PRO A 34 -26.25 -8.20 1.26
N PRO A 35 -26.87 -7.85 2.41
CA PRO A 35 -28.22 -7.31 2.44
C PRO A 35 -28.30 -5.99 1.66
N VAL A 36 -29.32 -5.86 0.81
CA VAL A 36 -29.53 -4.65 -0.03
C VAL A 36 -29.72 -3.40 0.83
N GLU A 37 -30.41 -3.52 1.96
CA GLU A 37 -30.59 -2.41 2.91
C GLU A 37 -29.26 -1.89 3.47
N MET A 38 -28.30 -2.79 3.69
CA MET A 38 -26.97 -2.42 4.16
C MET A 38 -26.23 -1.58 3.11
N THR A 39 -26.19 -2.05 1.86
CA THR A 39 -25.49 -1.34 0.78
C THR A 39 -26.18 -0.02 0.44
N ALA A 40 -27.51 0.02 0.44
CA ALA A 40 -28.29 1.25 0.29
C ALA A 40 -27.99 2.25 1.43
N THR A 41 -27.93 1.79 2.68
CA THR A 41 -27.61 2.64 3.84
C THR A 41 -26.19 3.20 3.76
N LEU A 42 -25.22 2.39 3.31
CA LEU A 42 -23.85 2.85 3.12
C LEU A 42 -23.78 3.94 2.06
N LEU A 43 -24.43 3.75 0.91
CA LEU A 43 -24.46 4.76 -0.16
C LEU A 43 -25.19 6.04 0.26
N ALA A 44 -26.32 5.93 0.99
CA ALA A 44 -27.04 7.09 1.50
C ALA A 44 -26.22 7.92 2.51
N ARG A 45 -25.18 7.32 3.11
CA ARG A 45 -24.25 7.97 4.04
C ARG A 45 -22.98 8.47 3.36
N GLU A 46 -22.92 8.52 2.03
CA GLU A 46 -21.81 9.10 1.30
C GLU A 46 -21.47 10.50 1.86
N GLY A 47 -20.19 10.76 2.11
CA GLY A 47 -19.72 11.98 2.78
C GLY A 47 -19.78 11.97 4.32
N GLN A 48 -20.48 11.02 4.94
CA GLN A 48 -20.54 10.84 6.40
C GLN A 48 -19.74 9.62 6.89
N TRP A 49 -19.07 8.91 5.98
CA TRP A 49 -18.28 7.74 6.34
C TRP A 49 -17.13 8.13 7.25
N ARG A 50 -16.97 7.39 8.35
CA ARG A 50 -15.82 7.54 9.28
C ARG A 50 -14.63 6.68 8.85
N VAL A 51 -14.56 6.31 7.57
CA VAL A 51 -13.42 5.56 7.03
C VAL A 51 -12.24 6.52 6.83
N PRO A 52 -11.05 6.21 7.36
CA PRO A 52 -9.88 7.03 7.11
C PRO A 52 -9.60 7.14 5.60
N ALA A 53 -9.35 8.35 5.13
CA ALA A 53 -8.95 8.56 3.74
C ALA A 53 -7.60 7.89 3.48
N VAL A 54 -7.52 7.08 2.43
CA VAL A 54 -6.26 6.42 2.01
C VAL A 54 -5.65 7.24 0.88
N ALA A 55 -4.40 7.69 1.07
CA ALA A 55 -3.65 8.42 0.04
C ALA A 55 -3.06 7.48 -1.02
N GLY A 56 -2.75 6.23 -0.64
CA GLY A 56 -2.24 5.20 -1.54
C GLY A 56 -2.13 3.85 -0.86
N ILE A 57 -2.04 2.80 -1.68
CA ILE A 57 -1.74 1.44 -1.25
C ILE A 57 -0.33 1.12 -1.74
N ILE A 58 0.53 0.69 -0.83
CA ILE A 58 1.90 0.26 -1.11
C ILE A 58 2.05 -1.21 -0.73
N THR A 59 2.92 -1.94 -1.44
CA THR A 59 3.15 -3.38 -1.18
C THR A 59 4.53 -3.66 -0.59
N THR A 60 5.36 -2.64 -0.46
CA THR A 60 6.74 -2.75 0.02
C THR A 60 6.96 -1.76 1.17
N PRO A 61 7.67 -2.17 2.24
CA PRO A 61 8.06 -1.25 3.30
C PRO A 61 8.73 0.01 2.75
N THR A 62 8.47 1.15 3.38
CA THR A 62 8.93 2.46 2.89
C THR A 62 9.38 3.37 4.02
N LEU A 63 10.09 4.44 3.66
CA LEU A 63 10.52 5.47 4.59
C LEU A 63 9.43 6.55 4.69
N ARG A 64 9.03 6.88 5.90
CA ARG A 64 8.18 8.03 6.17
C ARG A 64 8.95 9.35 5.99
N PRO A 65 8.27 10.49 5.80
CA PRO A 65 8.94 11.79 5.70
C PRO A 65 9.76 12.19 6.93
N ASP A 66 9.45 11.63 8.10
CA ASP A 66 10.20 11.85 9.35
C ASP A 66 11.45 10.97 9.48
N GLY A 67 11.72 10.10 8.50
CA GLY A 67 12.84 9.17 8.49
C GLY A 67 12.58 7.85 9.23
N SER A 68 11.38 7.64 9.77
CA SER A 68 11.00 6.35 10.36
C SER A 68 10.57 5.34 9.29
N LEU A 69 10.67 4.05 9.60
CA LEU A 69 10.27 2.98 8.68
C LEU A 69 8.79 2.62 8.87
N LEU A 70 8.08 2.47 7.74
CA LEU A 70 6.76 1.86 7.66
C LEU A 70 6.93 0.42 7.17
N THR A 71 6.99 -0.52 8.11
CA THR A 71 7.24 -1.95 7.87
C THR A 71 6.08 -2.86 8.25
N VAL A 72 5.17 -2.39 9.10
CA VAL A 72 4.03 -3.16 9.60
C VAL A 72 2.85 -3.02 8.66
N ALA A 73 2.30 -4.16 8.21
CA ALA A 73 1.11 -4.17 7.35
C ALA A 73 -0.08 -3.45 8.02
N GLY A 74 -0.79 -2.66 7.24
CA GLY A 74 -1.96 -1.90 7.69
C GLY A 74 -1.94 -0.43 7.33
N TYR A 75 -2.87 0.31 7.90
CA TYR A 75 -3.03 1.74 7.66
C TYR A 75 -2.12 2.56 8.58
N ASP A 76 -1.32 3.44 7.98
CA ASP A 76 -0.47 4.40 8.67
C ASP A 76 -1.15 5.78 8.76
N PRO A 77 -1.56 6.25 9.94
CA PRO A 77 -2.28 7.53 10.06
C PRO A 77 -1.46 8.76 9.65
N ALA A 78 -0.14 8.70 9.79
CA ALA A 78 0.76 9.82 9.51
C ALA A 78 0.87 10.09 8.00
N THR A 79 1.03 9.03 7.20
CA THR A 79 1.17 9.14 5.73
C THR A 79 -0.12 8.86 4.97
N ARG A 80 -1.14 8.30 5.65
CA ARG A 80 -2.37 7.76 5.06
C ARG A 80 -2.12 6.65 4.03
N LEU A 81 -0.96 6.02 4.09
CA LEU A 81 -0.63 4.87 3.26
C LEU A 81 -1.18 3.61 3.90
N TYR A 82 -1.65 2.69 3.06
CA TYR A 82 -1.98 1.34 3.48
C TYR A 82 -0.89 0.39 2.97
N LEU A 83 -0.13 -0.20 3.89
CA LEU A 83 0.89 -1.19 3.58
C LEU A 83 0.25 -2.59 3.47
N ALA A 84 0.10 -3.07 2.25
CA ALA A 84 -0.40 -4.41 1.92
C ALA A 84 0.76 -5.33 1.56
N LEU A 85 1.38 -5.95 2.57
CA LEU A 85 2.48 -6.89 2.36
C LEU A 85 2.00 -8.16 1.65
N ASP A 86 2.84 -8.69 0.76
CA ASP A 86 2.60 -9.96 0.10
C ASP A 86 2.59 -11.12 1.12
N PRO A 87 1.71 -12.13 0.96
CA PRO A 87 1.73 -13.31 1.81
C PRO A 87 3.09 -14.02 1.76
N GLY A 88 3.79 -14.05 2.89
CA GLY A 88 5.13 -14.65 3.00
C GLY A 88 6.30 -13.66 2.91
N PHE A 89 6.03 -12.37 2.75
CA PHE A 89 7.06 -11.35 2.93
C PHE A 89 7.44 -11.23 4.42
N THR A 90 8.71 -11.50 4.73
CA THR A 90 9.29 -11.29 6.05
C THR A 90 10.40 -10.26 5.93
N MET A 91 10.22 -9.11 6.57
CA MET A 91 11.27 -8.10 6.69
C MET A 91 12.26 -8.55 7.77
N PRO A 92 13.58 -8.52 7.53
CA PRO A 92 14.55 -8.69 8.60
C PRO A 92 14.45 -7.53 9.59
N ASP A 93 14.76 -7.81 10.87
CA ASP A 93 14.81 -6.76 11.88
C ASP A 93 15.91 -5.74 11.52
N LEU A 94 15.52 -4.48 11.46
CA LEU A 94 16.41 -3.35 11.16
C LEU A 94 16.59 -2.51 12.42
N THR A 95 17.84 -2.21 12.75
CA THR A 95 18.17 -1.26 13.81
C THR A 95 17.80 0.16 13.37
N GLU A 96 16.92 0.84 14.11
CA GLU A 96 16.55 2.25 13.79
C GLU A 96 17.73 3.23 13.86
N ARG A 97 18.77 2.87 14.60
CA ARG A 97 19.99 3.67 14.79
C ARG A 97 21.23 2.80 14.61
N PRO A 98 21.57 2.45 13.36
CA PRO A 98 22.73 1.63 13.09
C PRO A 98 24.01 2.37 13.49
N ASP A 99 25.02 1.63 13.92
CA ASP A 99 26.36 2.19 14.11
C ASP A 99 27.05 2.45 12.75
N LYS A 100 28.19 3.17 12.78
CA LYS A 100 28.91 3.51 11.54
C LYS A 100 29.39 2.29 10.75
N ARG A 101 29.69 1.18 11.44
CA ARG A 101 30.18 -0.04 10.80
C ARG A 101 29.02 -0.77 10.13
N GLU A 102 27.90 -0.93 10.83
CA GLU A 102 26.66 -1.50 10.29
C GLU A 102 26.19 -0.72 9.05
N ALA A 103 26.28 0.61 9.08
CA ALA A 103 25.96 1.45 7.94
C ALA A 103 26.93 1.24 6.75
N ALA A 104 28.23 1.07 7.02
CA ALA A 104 29.22 0.81 5.98
C ALA A 104 29.05 -0.58 5.33
N ASP A 105 28.74 -1.59 6.15
CA ASP A 105 28.48 -2.96 5.68
C ASP A 105 27.20 -3.00 4.82
N ALA A 106 26.13 -2.32 5.27
CA ALA A 106 24.89 -2.20 4.51
C ALA A 106 25.11 -1.47 3.16
N LEU A 107 25.94 -0.42 3.15
CA LEU A 107 26.29 0.29 1.91
C LEU A 107 27.03 -0.63 0.93
N GLY A 108 28.03 -1.38 1.40
CA GLY A 108 28.75 -2.34 0.54
C GLY A 108 27.84 -3.42 -0.04
N PHE A 109 26.84 -3.88 0.72
CA PHE A 109 25.82 -4.78 0.23
C PHE A 109 24.96 -4.15 -0.88
N ILE A 110 24.48 -2.92 -0.69
CA ILE A 110 23.71 -2.19 -1.70
C ILE A 110 24.54 -1.96 -2.97
N GLU A 111 25.81 -1.55 -2.84
CA GLU A 111 26.71 -1.38 -3.98
C GLU A 111 26.91 -2.67 -4.77
N THR A 112 26.94 -3.82 -4.09
CA THR A 112 27.02 -5.14 -4.75
C THR A 112 25.77 -5.43 -5.58
N LEU A 113 24.58 -5.09 -5.08
CA LEU A 113 23.33 -5.23 -5.84
C LEU A 113 23.27 -4.31 -7.07
N LEU A 114 23.90 -3.14 -6.96
CA LEU A 114 23.93 -2.12 -8.01
C LEU A 114 25.10 -2.29 -8.98
N ALA A 115 26.00 -3.26 -8.79
CA ALA A 115 27.22 -3.41 -9.59
C ALA A 115 26.97 -3.61 -11.10
N GLY A 116 25.81 -4.17 -11.48
CA GLY A 116 25.40 -4.36 -12.87
C GLY A 116 24.74 -3.13 -13.51
N PHE A 117 24.50 -2.07 -12.75
CA PHE A 117 23.82 -0.88 -13.25
C PHE A 117 24.82 0.06 -13.93
N PRO A 118 24.57 0.53 -15.17
CA PRO A 118 25.51 1.36 -15.92
C PRO A 118 25.48 2.80 -15.39
N PHE A 119 26.17 3.05 -14.28
CA PHE A 119 26.37 4.40 -13.76
C PHE A 119 27.32 5.19 -14.67
N VAL A 120 26.90 6.39 -15.09
CA VAL A 120 27.63 7.23 -16.04
C VAL A 120 28.68 8.11 -15.33
N GLY A 121 28.49 8.40 -14.04
CA GLY A 121 29.47 9.14 -13.22
C GLY A 121 29.47 8.79 -11.73
N SER A 122 30.47 9.31 -10.99
CA SER A 122 30.62 9.10 -9.53
C SER A 122 29.51 9.75 -8.71
N VAL A 123 28.88 10.82 -9.21
CA VAL A 123 27.75 11.52 -8.60
C VAL A 123 26.44 10.71 -8.71
N ASP A 124 26.34 9.83 -9.71
CA ASP A 124 25.17 8.96 -9.90
C ASP A 124 25.11 7.83 -8.87
N ARG A 125 26.28 7.37 -8.37
CA ARG A 125 26.36 6.31 -7.36
C ARG A 125 25.76 6.73 -6.01
N GLY A 126 25.93 7.99 -5.60
CA GLY A 126 25.34 8.50 -4.37
C GLY A 126 23.84 8.81 -4.49
N SER A 127 23.39 9.20 -5.67
CA SER A 127 21.98 9.57 -5.93
C SER A 127 21.08 8.34 -6.19
N SER A 128 21.65 7.23 -6.67
CA SER A 128 20.90 6.00 -6.94
C SER A 128 20.43 5.26 -5.68
N ALA A 129 21.02 5.55 -4.51
CA ALA A 129 20.57 5.04 -3.22
C ALA A 129 19.29 5.76 -2.70
N VAL A 130 18.95 6.92 -3.28
CA VAL A 130 17.82 7.77 -2.85
C VAL A 130 16.70 7.82 -3.90
N GLY A 131 16.94 7.38 -5.14
CA GLY A 131 15.90 7.36 -6.17
C GLY A 131 16.17 6.31 -7.23
N CYS A 132 15.39 5.23 -7.22
CA CYS A 132 15.22 4.34 -8.36
C CYS A 132 14.04 4.85 -9.20
N PRO A 133 14.24 5.44 -10.40
CA PRO A 133 13.16 5.63 -11.34
C PRO A 133 12.84 4.28 -11.98
N ALA A 134 11.56 3.89 -11.91
CA ALA A 134 11.01 2.65 -12.45
C ALA A 134 11.62 2.23 -13.80
N ALA A 135 12.08 0.98 -13.83
CA ALA A 135 12.34 0.25 -15.06
C ALA A 135 11.09 0.27 -15.96
N TYR A 136 11.29 0.72 -17.19
CA TYR A 136 10.32 0.64 -18.27
C TYR A 136 10.03 -0.84 -18.58
N GLY A 137 8.82 -1.30 -18.21
CA GLY A 137 8.22 -2.61 -18.51
C GLY A 137 6.69 -2.48 -18.50
N PRO A 138 5.92 -3.35 -19.18
CA PRO A 138 4.66 -2.96 -19.82
C PRO A 138 3.56 -2.56 -18.83
N ARG A 139 3.05 -1.34 -19.04
CA ARG A 139 1.76 -0.75 -18.61
C ARG A 139 0.97 -1.55 -17.55
N THR A 140 1.25 -1.30 -16.27
CA THR A 140 0.24 -1.42 -15.21
C THR A 140 -0.26 -0.03 -14.83
N SER A 141 -1.59 0.12 -14.87
CA SER A 141 -2.34 1.39 -14.88
C SER A 141 -2.30 2.21 -13.58
N VAL A 142 -1.41 1.91 -12.64
CA VAL A 142 -1.41 2.52 -11.29
C VAL A 142 -0.33 3.61 -11.12
N TYR A 143 0.65 3.68 -12.04
CA TYR A 143 1.83 4.54 -11.90
C TYR A 143 1.60 6.05 -12.21
N ASN A 144 0.41 6.44 -12.69
CA ASN A 144 0.19 7.78 -13.25
C ASN A 144 -0.20 8.90 -12.24
N ALA A 145 -0.39 8.59 -10.96
CA ALA A 145 -0.80 9.61 -9.97
C ALA A 145 0.39 10.30 -9.27
N PHE A 146 1.50 9.58 -9.03
CA PHE A 146 2.63 10.11 -8.24
C PHE A 146 3.46 11.15 -9.01
N ASN A 147 3.75 10.90 -10.30
CA ASN A 147 4.56 11.82 -11.14
C ASN A 147 3.87 13.13 -11.54
N ARG A 148 2.57 13.30 -11.23
CA ARG A 148 1.83 14.53 -11.55
C ARG A 148 1.93 15.58 -10.43
N TRP A 149 2.31 15.18 -9.22
CA TRP A 149 2.41 16.09 -8.06
C TRP A 149 3.72 16.89 -8.05
N SER A 150 4.86 16.30 -8.46
CA SER A 150 6.17 16.99 -8.44
C SER A 150 6.36 18.07 -9.52
N ARG A 151 5.41 18.23 -10.45
CA ARG A 151 5.48 19.22 -11.55
C ARG A 151 4.61 20.47 -11.33
N ARG A 152 3.96 20.63 -10.19
CA ARG A 152 3.24 21.87 -9.85
C ARG A 152 3.79 22.41 -8.54
N GLY A 153 4.85 23.21 -8.67
CA GLY A 153 5.32 24.04 -7.57
C GLY A 153 4.24 25.04 -7.16
N PHE A 154 3.92 25.04 -5.88
CA PHE A 154 3.57 26.18 -5.03
C PHE A 154 4.01 25.84 -3.62
#